data_AF-A0A7S3GAQ8-F1
#
_entry.id   AF-A0A7S3GAQ8-F1
#
_cell.length_a   1.000
_cell.length_b   1.000
_cell.length_c   1.000
_cell.angle_alpha   90.00
_cell.angle_beta   90.00
_cell.angle_gamma   90.00
#
_symmetry.space_group_name_H-M   'P 1'
#
loop_
_entity.id
_entity.type
_entity.pdbx_description
1 polymer ?
#
loop_
_entity_poly.entity_id
_entity_poly.type
_entity_poly.pdbx_seq_one_letter_code
_entity_poly.pdbx_strand_id
1 'polypeptide(L)'
;MNLVQAGGIFFVALVSTFIAWTYYTIVRYSYLTQFEYDPFGAVFNFCVFSTVVALLVWNYFKAFLTHPGRVPKSYRPFGYESVDCEGYYHFLQVLKEANAGGSASGGSSGGATATAPPQREQPPNEVGDEEKDALLSKEDHLDLSNPEDLARKLGIPRGPLPRFCKKCKVFKPNRAHHCSMCGECVLKMDHHCPW
;
A
#
# COMPACT_ATOMS: atom_id res chain seq x y z
N MET A 1 -23.03 1.46 -3.86
CA MET A 1 -22.09 2.60 -3.87
C MET A 1 -21.86 2.98 -2.42
N ASN A 2 -20.64 2.80 -1.90
CA ASN A 2 -20.38 3.05 -0.47
C ASN A 2 -20.40 4.56 -0.18
N LEU A 3 -20.72 4.97 1.05
CA LEU A 3 -20.87 6.39 1.43
C LEU A 3 -19.66 7.26 1.04
N VAL A 4 -18.45 6.68 1.11
CA VAL A 4 -17.19 7.30 0.69
C VAL A 4 -17.14 7.55 -0.83
N GLN A 5 -17.61 6.59 -1.63
CA GLN A 5 -17.68 6.73 -3.09
C GLN A 5 -18.72 7.78 -3.48
N ALA A 6 -19.85 7.83 -2.79
CA ALA A 6 -20.88 8.84 -3.03
C ALA A 6 -20.39 10.26 -2.69
N GLY A 7 -19.64 10.42 -1.59
CA GLY A 7 -19.02 11.70 -1.21
C GLY A 7 -18.01 12.20 -2.24
N GLY A 8 -17.12 11.33 -2.74
CA GLY A 8 -16.15 11.70 -3.77
C GLY A 8 -16.82 12.13 -5.09
N ILE A 9 -17.85 11.40 -5.53
CA ILE A 9 -18.60 11.75 -6.76
C ILE A 9 -19.26 13.13 -6.64
N PHE A 10 -19.78 13.48 -5.46
CA PHE A 10 -20.39 14.79 -5.23
C PHE A 10 -19.37 15.94 -5.44
N PHE A 11 -18.17 15.83 -4.88
CA PHE A 11 -17.14 16.86 -5.05
C PHE A 11 -16.65 16.95 -6.49
N VAL A 12 -16.48 15.81 -7.17
CA VAL A 12 -16.15 15.77 -8.60
C VAL A 12 -17.19 16.51 -9.45
N ALA A 13 -18.48 16.30 -9.17
CA ALA A 13 -19.57 16.98 -9.87
C ALA A 13 -19.57 18.49 -9.60
N LEU A 14 -19.33 18.91 -8.35
CA LEU A 14 -19.25 20.31 -7.96
C LEU A 14 -18.10 21.03 -8.69
N VAL A 15 -16.89 20.47 -8.64
CA VAL A 15 -15.71 21.04 -9.29
C VAL A 15 -15.88 21.09 -10.80
N SER A 16 -16.40 20.02 -11.41
CA SER A 16 -16.65 19.97 -12.86
C SER A 16 -17.69 21.00 -13.29
N THR A 17 -18.75 21.21 -12.50
CA THR A 17 -19.78 22.23 -12.76
C THR A 17 -19.19 23.64 -12.70
N PHE A 18 -18.34 23.92 -11.70
CA PHE A 18 -17.67 25.21 -11.59
C PHE A 18 -16.71 25.48 -12.76
N ILE A 19 -15.93 24.48 -13.18
CA ILE A 19 -15.05 24.58 -14.36
C ILE A 19 -15.88 24.83 -15.63
N ALA A 20 -16.99 24.12 -15.82
CA ALA A 20 -17.85 24.31 -16.98
C ALA A 20 -18.49 25.71 -17.01
N TRP A 21 -18.97 26.20 -15.85
CA TRP A 21 -19.53 27.54 -15.73
C TRP A 21 -18.49 28.61 -16.05
N THR A 22 -17.30 28.53 -15.44
CA THR A 22 -16.22 29.50 -15.67
C THR A 22 -15.68 29.45 -17.10
N TYR A 23 -15.62 28.28 -17.72
CA TYR A 23 -15.29 28.14 -19.14
C TYR A 23 -16.32 28.85 -20.02
N TYR A 24 -17.61 28.61 -19.77
CA TYR A 24 -18.69 29.27 -20.51
C TYR A 24 -18.62 30.79 -20.37
N THR A 25 -18.42 31.32 -19.17
CA THR A 25 -18.36 32.78 -18.95
C THR A 25 -17.17 33.41 -19.67
N ILE A 26 -15.97 32.81 -19.60
CA ILE A 26 -14.77 33.33 -20.27
C ILE A 26 -14.96 33.32 -21.79
N VAL A 27 -15.44 32.21 -22.36
CA VAL A 27 -15.67 32.11 -23.80
C VAL A 27 -16.71 33.15 -24.26
N ARG A 28 -17.84 33.25 -23.56
CA ARG A 28 -18.96 34.12 -23.94
C ARG A 28 -18.64 35.62 -23.81
N TYR A 29 -17.97 36.02 -22.74
CA TYR A 29 -17.79 37.44 -22.39
C TYR A 29 -16.40 38.00 -22.72
N SER A 30 -15.38 37.15 -22.85
CA SER A 30 -14.01 37.58 -23.17
C SER A 30 -13.62 37.23 -24.61
N TYR A 31 -13.79 35.97 -25.04
CA TYR A 31 -13.28 35.59 -26.38
C TYR A 31 -14.20 35.98 -27.53
N LEU A 32 -15.52 35.93 -27.36
CA LEU A 32 -16.42 36.44 -28.40
C LEU A 32 -16.28 37.95 -28.60
N THR A 33 -16.09 38.70 -27.53
CA THR A 33 -15.84 40.14 -27.61
C THR A 33 -14.47 40.42 -28.23
N GLN A 34 -13.42 39.68 -27.85
CA GLN A 34 -12.10 39.80 -28.48
C GLN A 34 -12.15 39.45 -29.98
N PHE A 35 -12.94 38.46 -30.39
CA PHE A 35 -13.06 38.05 -31.80
C PHE A 35 -13.61 39.17 -32.70
N GLU A 36 -14.44 40.07 -32.16
CA GLU A 36 -14.93 41.24 -32.90
C GLU A 36 -13.81 42.27 -33.19
N TYR A 37 -12.78 42.36 -32.34
CA TYR A 37 -11.68 43.34 -32.47
C TYR A 37 -10.38 42.75 -33.05
N ASP A 38 -10.00 41.54 -32.63
CA ASP A 38 -8.79 40.81 -33.03
C ASP A 38 -9.08 39.29 -33.15
N PRO A 39 -9.50 38.83 -34.34
CA PRO A 39 -9.86 37.43 -34.57
C PRO A 39 -8.69 36.45 -34.36
N PHE A 40 -7.48 36.81 -34.78
CA PHE A 40 -6.33 35.91 -34.72
C PHE A 40 -5.85 35.70 -33.28
N GLY A 41 -5.74 36.79 -32.50
CA GLY A 41 -5.41 36.68 -31.09
C GLY A 41 -6.51 35.98 -30.29
N ALA A 42 -7.79 36.20 -30.64
CA ALA A 42 -8.90 35.51 -29.98
C ALA A 42 -8.85 34.00 -30.19
N VAL A 43 -8.60 33.53 -31.42
CA VAL A 43 -8.45 32.11 -31.74
C VAL A 43 -7.24 31.50 -31.03
N PHE A 44 -6.08 32.19 -31.05
CA PHE A 44 -4.88 31.71 -30.34
C PHE A 44 -5.14 31.55 -28.84
N ASN A 45 -5.67 32.58 -28.19
CA ASN A 45 -5.98 32.56 -26.76
C ASN A 45 -7.01 31.48 -26.41
N PHE A 46 -8.05 31.33 -27.23
CA PHE A 46 -9.05 30.27 -27.08
C PHE A 46 -8.39 28.89 -27.14
N CYS A 47 -7.56 28.61 -28.14
CA CYS A 47 -6.88 27.32 -28.27
C CYS A 47 -5.98 27.02 -27.07
N VAL A 48 -5.20 28.01 -26.60
CA VAL A 48 -4.35 27.85 -25.41
C VAL A 48 -5.19 27.58 -24.17
N PHE A 49 -6.21 28.40 -23.92
CA PHE A 49 -7.10 28.25 -22.77
C PHE A 49 -7.83 26.90 -22.77
N SER A 50 -8.43 26.51 -23.89
CA SER A 50 -9.13 25.23 -24.03
C SER A 50 -8.19 24.04 -23.84
N THR A 51 -6.93 24.15 -24.29
CA THR A 51 -5.91 23.11 -24.04
C THR A 51 -5.59 22.99 -22.56
N VAL A 52 -5.38 24.11 -21.86
CA VAL A 52 -5.10 24.11 -20.42
C VAL A 52 -6.28 23.55 -19.63
N VAL A 53 -7.51 23.97 -19.95
CA VAL A 53 -8.73 23.45 -19.30
C VAL A 53 -8.89 21.96 -19.57
N ALA A 54 -8.67 21.50 -20.81
CA ALA A 54 -8.73 20.07 -21.14
C ALA A 54 -7.69 19.25 -20.35
N LEU A 55 -6.46 19.74 -20.22
CA LEU A 55 -5.41 19.10 -19.42
C LEU A 55 -5.76 19.09 -17.93
N LEU A 56 -6.30 20.18 -17.39
CA LEU A 56 -6.73 20.26 -15.99
C LEU A 56 -7.83 19.26 -15.69
N VAL A 57 -8.86 19.22 -16.54
CA VAL A 57 -9.96 18.26 -16.44
C VAL A 57 -9.42 16.84 -16.54
N TRP A 58 -8.60 16.53 -17.54
CA TRP A 58 -8.00 15.20 -17.69
C TRP A 58 -7.19 14.78 -16.46
N ASN A 59 -6.34 15.66 -15.93
CA ASN A 59 -5.53 15.37 -14.75
C ASN A 59 -6.39 15.15 -13.51
N TYR A 60 -7.45 15.92 -13.33
CA TYR A 60 -8.39 15.75 -12.22
C TYR A 60 -9.12 14.40 -12.31
N PHE A 61 -9.69 14.07 -13.47
CA PHE A 61 -10.34 12.78 -13.68
C PHE A 61 -9.37 11.60 -13.53
N LYS A 62 -8.12 11.74 -14.00
CA LYS A 62 -7.09 10.73 -13.80
C LYS A 62 -6.76 10.55 -12.32
N ALA A 63 -6.68 11.60 -11.52
CA ALA A 63 -6.43 11.48 -10.08
C ALA A 63 -7.56 10.73 -9.37
N PHE A 64 -8.82 11.00 -9.73
CA PHE A 64 -9.99 10.36 -9.13
C PHE A 64 -10.20 8.90 -9.57
N LEU A 65 -10.03 8.60 -10.87
CA LEU A 65 -10.33 7.28 -11.43
C LEU A 65 -9.16 6.30 -11.36
N THR A 66 -7.94 6.78 -11.11
CA THR A 66 -6.78 5.89 -11.03
C THR A 66 -6.79 5.17 -9.68
N HIS A 67 -6.76 3.84 -9.74
CA HIS A 67 -6.63 3.01 -8.55
C HIS A 67 -5.34 3.40 -7.78
N PRO A 68 -5.38 3.60 -6.45
CA PRO A 68 -4.22 4.07 -5.66
C PRO A 68 -3.07 3.04 -5.59
N GLY A 69 -3.27 1.86 -6.16
CA GLY A 69 -2.38 0.71 -6.09
C GLY A 69 -2.64 -0.14 -4.85
N ARG A 70 -2.44 -1.46 -4.98
CA ARG A 70 -2.63 -2.43 -3.89
C ARG A 70 -1.35 -3.21 -3.64
N VAL A 71 -1.13 -3.59 -2.39
CA VAL A 71 -0.07 -4.56 -2.06
C VAL A 71 -0.47 -5.95 -2.58
N PRO A 72 0.33 -6.61 -3.44
CA PRO A 72 0.05 -7.97 -3.88
C PRO A 72 0.06 -8.94 -2.70
N LYS A 73 -0.89 -9.88 -2.65
CA LYS A 73 -0.94 -10.92 -1.60
C LYS A 73 0.27 -11.87 -1.65
N SER A 74 0.91 -11.98 -2.81
CA SER A 74 2.15 -12.74 -3.01
C SER A 74 3.41 -12.02 -2.54
N TYR A 75 3.32 -10.74 -2.13
CA TYR A 75 4.49 -10.03 -1.64
C TYR A 75 5.04 -10.70 -0.37
N ARG A 76 6.35 -10.99 -0.39
CA ARG A 76 7.13 -11.46 0.75
C ARG A 76 8.37 -10.59 0.91
N PRO A 77 8.73 -10.19 2.15
CA PRO A 77 10.00 -9.55 2.40
C PRO A 77 11.14 -10.56 2.30
N PHE A 78 12.36 -10.04 2.11
CA PHE A 78 13.57 -10.86 2.06
C PHE A 78 13.74 -11.68 3.35
N GLY A 79 14.00 -12.99 3.20
CA GLY A 79 14.10 -13.94 4.32
C GLY A 79 12.77 -14.50 4.82
N TYR A 80 11.66 -14.14 4.18
CA TYR A 80 10.31 -14.63 4.50
C TYR A 80 9.62 -15.24 3.27
N GLU A 81 10.39 -15.65 2.25
CA GLU A 81 9.86 -16.19 0.99
C GLU A 81 9.04 -17.46 1.18
N SER A 82 9.43 -18.32 2.13
CA SER A 82 8.72 -19.57 2.48
C SER A 82 7.57 -19.36 3.47
N VAL A 83 7.50 -18.20 4.13
CA VAL A 83 6.53 -17.95 5.20
C VAL A 83 5.22 -17.47 4.62
N ASP A 84 4.13 -18.20 4.85
CA ASP A 84 2.81 -17.76 4.44
C ASP A 84 2.25 -16.65 5.37
N CYS A 85 1.31 -15.86 4.85
CA CYS A 85 0.76 -14.73 5.61
C CYS A 85 -0.13 -15.17 6.80
N GLU A 86 -0.74 -16.35 6.74
CA GLU A 86 -1.71 -16.80 7.74
C GLU A 86 -0.98 -17.38 8.95
N GLY A 87 0.00 -18.25 8.72
CA GLY A 87 0.96 -18.72 9.71
C GLY A 87 1.74 -17.57 10.33
N TYR A 88 2.18 -16.57 9.55
CA TYR A 88 2.80 -15.39 10.14
C TYR A 88 1.83 -14.59 11.02
N TYR A 89 0.55 -14.47 10.62
CA TYR A 89 -0.47 -13.82 11.46
C TYR A 89 -0.71 -14.58 12.76
N HIS A 90 -0.77 -15.92 12.71
CA HIS A 90 -0.86 -16.78 13.88
C HIS A 90 0.35 -16.62 14.80
N PHE A 91 1.56 -16.61 14.24
CA PHE A 91 2.79 -16.30 14.97
C PHE A 91 2.72 -14.95 15.69
N LEU A 92 2.23 -13.90 15.03
CA LEU A 92 2.05 -12.59 15.68
C LEU A 92 1.02 -12.61 16.82
N GLN A 93 0.03 -13.51 16.80
CA GLN A 93 -0.93 -13.68 17.89
C GLN A 93 -0.28 -14.37 19.08
N VAL A 94 0.36 -15.52 18.87
CA VAL A 94 1.10 -16.26 19.90
C VAL A 94 2.18 -15.40 20.54
N LEU A 95 2.96 -14.67 19.74
CA LEU A 95 3.98 -13.76 20.23
C LEU A 95 3.38 -12.62 21.08
N LYS A 96 2.20 -12.11 20.72
CA LYS A 96 1.53 -11.07 21.51
C LYS A 96 1.06 -11.62 22.86
N GLU A 97 0.52 -12.84 22.88
CA GLU A 97 0.04 -13.51 24.09
C GLU A 97 1.19 -13.83 25.04
N ALA A 98 2.29 -14.38 24.53
CA ALA A 98 3.51 -14.64 25.30
C ALA A 98 4.07 -13.36 25.95
N ASN A 99 4.08 -12.24 25.22
CA ASN A 99 4.54 -10.95 25.75
C ASN A 99 3.54 -10.30 26.72
N ALA A 100 2.24 -10.57 26.59
CA ALA A 100 1.22 -10.03 27.51
C ALA A 100 1.31 -10.67 28.90
N GLY A 101 1.80 -11.92 29.00
CA GLY A 101 2.05 -12.60 30.27
C GLY A 101 3.28 -12.10 31.03
N GLY A 102 4.18 -11.36 30.39
CA GLY A 102 5.37 -10.74 30.99
C GLY A 102 5.25 -9.22 31.04
N SER A 103 4.59 -8.66 32.05
CA SER A 103 4.50 -7.20 32.19
C SER A 103 5.83 -6.56 32.59
N ALA A 104 6.11 -5.40 31.99
CA ALA A 104 7.08 -4.36 32.37
C ALA A 104 8.55 -4.54 31.94
N SER A 105 8.90 -3.95 30.78
CA SER A 105 10.04 -3.01 30.66
C SER A 105 9.98 -2.29 29.31
N GLY A 106 10.22 -0.98 29.34
CA GLY A 106 9.96 -0.06 28.23
C GLY A 106 11.02 -0.07 27.12
N GLY A 107 10.75 0.68 26.06
CA GLY A 107 11.74 0.97 25.02
C GLY A 107 11.13 1.40 23.70
N SER A 108 11.05 2.73 23.52
CA SER A 108 10.88 3.43 22.25
C SER A 108 12.09 3.21 21.31
N SER A 109 11.94 3.70 20.08
CA SER A 109 12.92 3.93 18.99
C SER A 109 13.00 2.80 17.95
N GLY A 110 12.95 3.05 16.63
CA GLY A 110 13.31 4.26 15.88
C GLY A 110 14.79 4.16 15.48
N GLY A 111 15.08 3.86 14.22
CA GLY A 111 16.45 3.89 13.71
C GLY A 111 16.72 2.90 12.58
N ALA A 112 16.90 3.43 11.38
CA ALA A 112 17.46 2.70 10.26
C ALA A 112 18.97 2.50 10.48
N THR A 113 19.48 1.31 10.17
CA THR A 113 20.92 1.13 9.92
C THR A 113 21.07 0.10 8.81
N ALA A 114 21.73 0.53 7.74
CA ALA A 114 22.11 -0.33 6.62
C ALA A 114 23.28 -1.22 7.07
N THR A 115 23.11 -2.53 6.95
CA THR A 115 24.20 -3.51 7.07
C THR A 115 24.30 -4.34 5.79
N ALA A 116 25.54 -4.67 5.47
CA ALA A 116 26.09 -5.25 4.24
C ALA A 116 25.36 -6.52 3.73
N PRO A 117 25.50 -6.87 2.43
CA PRO A 117 24.82 -8.03 1.87
C PRO A 117 25.42 -9.34 2.43
N PRO A 118 24.60 -10.34 2.81
CA PRO A 118 25.10 -11.63 3.25
C PRO A 118 25.66 -12.40 2.06
N GLN A 119 26.77 -13.10 2.30
CA GLN A 119 27.40 -13.96 1.32
C GLN A 119 26.47 -15.14 0.95
N ARG A 120 26.54 -15.54 -0.32
CA ARG A 120 25.75 -16.62 -0.91
C ARG A 120 26.08 -17.95 -0.23
N GLU A 121 25.18 -18.44 0.61
CA GLU A 121 25.21 -19.81 1.13
C GLU A 121 24.95 -20.81 -0.01
N GLN A 122 25.68 -21.93 0.03
CA GLN A 122 25.58 -23.03 -0.94
C GLN A 122 24.21 -23.73 -0.83
N PRO A 123 23.70 -24.37 -1.91
CA PRO A 123 22.42 -25.07 -1.85
C PRO A 123 22.50 -26.26 -0.88
N PRO A 124 21.39 -26.62 -0.19
CA PRO A 124 21.41 -27.71 0.75
C PRO A 124 21.67 -29.04 0.03
N ASN A 125 22.61 -29.79 0.58
CA ASN A 125 22.84 -31.20 0.36
C ASN A 125 21.53 -32.01 0.55
N GLU A 126 21.24 -32.91 -0.39
CA GLU A 126 20.05 -33.78 -0.34
C GLU A 126 20.11 -34.69 0.90
N VAL A 127 19.15 -34.50 1.80
CA VAL A 127 19.05 -35.20 3.08
C VAL A 127 18.43 -36.59 2.88
N GLY A 128 19.11 -37.64 3.37
CA GLY A 128 18.68 -39.03 3.26
C GLY A 128 17.42 -39.36 4.06
N ASP A 129 16.77 -40.47 3.72
CA ASP A 129 15.41 -40.80 4.21
C ASP A 129 15.35 -41.09 5.73
N GLU A 130 16.42 -41.61 6.34
CA GLU A 130 16.49 -41.82 7.81
C GLU A 130 16.59 -40.50 8.60
N GLU A 131 17.24 -39.48 8.02
CA GLU A 131 17.38 -38.16 8.66
C GLU A 131 16.07 -37.37 8.54
N LYS A 132 15.29 -37.58 7.47
CA LYS A 132 13.92 -37.06 7.37
C LYS A 132 13.01 -37.65 8.46
N ASP A 133 13.08 -38.96 8.72
CA ASP A 133 12.26 -39.60 9.76
C ASP A 133 12.61 -39.10 11.18
N ALA A 134 13.90 -38.88 11.46
CA ALA A 134 14.33 -38.27 12.71
C ALA A 134 13.91 -36.79 12.83
N LEU A 135 13.92 -36.03 11.73
CA LEU A 135 13.42 -34.64 11.69
C LEU A 135 11.91 -34.57 11.87
N LEU A 136 11.15 -35.49 11.25
CA LEU A 136 9.71 -35.66 11.43
C LEU A 136 9.34 -35.96 12.89
N SER A 137 10.11 -36.81 13.58
CA SER A 137 9.89 -37.07 15.02
C SER A 137 10.15 -35.84 15.92
N LYS A 138 11.00 -34.91 15.48
CA LYS A 138 11.27 -33.65 16.18
C LYS A 138 10.14 -32.63 15.97
N GLU A 139 9.42 -32.71 14.85
CA GLU A 139 8.29 -31.84 14.53
C GLU A 139 7.06 -32.09 15.41
N ASP A 140 6.83 -33.35 15.80
CA ASP A 140 5.67 -33.79 16.59
C ASP A 140 5.71 -33.35 18.07
N HIS A 141 6.89 -32.94 18.56
CA HIS A 141 7.09 -32.43 19.92
C HIS A 141 7.14 -30.89 20.03
N LEU A 142 6.99 -30.13 18.94
CA LEU A 142 6.98 -28.66 19.03
C LEU A 142 5.71 -28.15 19.70
N ASP A 143 5.88 -27.37 20.76
CA ASP A 143 4.78 -26.65 21.39
C ASP A 143 4.41 -25.43 20.55
N LEU A 144 3.34 -25.52 19.75
CA LEU A 144 2.88 -24.41 18.89
C LEU A 144 2.30 -23.23 19.67
N SER A 145 2.10 -23.38 20.99
CA SER A 145 1.78 -22.25 21.88
C SER A 145 3.04 -21.48 22.30
N ASN A 146 4.23 -22.04 22.10
CA ASN A 146 5.50 -21.36 22.29
C ASN A 146 5.89 -20.61 20.99
N PRO A 147 6.19 -19.29 21.07
CA PRO A 147 6.55 -18.50 19.90
C PRO A 147 7.86 -18.92 19.22
N GLU A 148 8.84 -19.46 19.96
CA GLU A 148 10.12 -19.88 19.37
C GLU A 148 9.98 -21.16 18.54
N ASP A 149 9.18 -22.10 19.04
CA ASP A 149 8.88 -23.35 18.36
C ASP A 149 8.02 -23.11 17.13
N LEU A 150 7.00 -22.25 17.25
CA LEU A 150 6.21 -21.83 16.10
C LEU A 150 7.04 -21.07 15.05
N ALA A 151 7.96 -20.20 15.47
CA ALA A 151 8.88 -19.52 14.55
C ALA A 151 9.77 -20.52 13.80
N ARG A 152 10.28 -21.55 14.50
CA ARG A 152 11.07 -22.62 13.89
C ARG A 152 10.26 -23.40 12.85
N LYS A 153 9.04 -23.81 13.19
CA LYS A 153 8.15 -24.55 12.29
C LYS A 153 7.80 -23.75 11.04
N LEU A 154 7.58 -22.45 11.19
CA LEU A 154 7.24 -21.56 10.07
C LEU A 154 8.47 -21.10 9.27
N GLY A 155 9.69 -21.40 9.71
CA GLY A 155 10.92 -20.92 9.08
C GLY A 155 11.14 -19.41 9.22
N ILE A 156 10.66 -18.81 10.32
CA ILE A 156 10.83 -17.37 10.57
C ILE A 156 12.26 -17.10 11.05
N PRO A 157 13.05 -16.27 10.36
CA PRO A 157 14.42 -15.97 10.76
C PRO A 157 14.45 -15.18 12.07
N ARG A 158 15.53 -15.36 12.84
CA ARG A 158 15.81 -14.51 14.00
C ARG A 158 16.17 -13.11 13.54
N GLY A 159 15.46 -12.09 14.02
CA GLY A 159 15.74 -10.70 13.69
C GLY A 159 14.53 -9.80 13.83
N PRO A 160 14.63 -8.54 13.36
CA PRO A 160 13.53 -7.60 13.36
C PRO A 160 12.37 -8.10 12.51
N LEU A 161 11.19 -8.16 13.11
CA LEU A 161 9.99 -8.63 12.42
C LEU A 161 9.55 -7.63 11.34
N PRO A 162 9.21 -8.09 10.12
CA PRO A 162 8.73 -7.22 9.07
C PRO A 162 7.37 -6.64 9.41
N ARG A 163 7.08 -5.45 8.84
CA ARG A 163 5.78 -4.82 9.01
C ARG A 163 4.68 -5.67 8.39
N PHE A 164 3.57 -5.81 9.09
CA PHE A 164 2.44 -6.62 8.67
C PHE A 164 1.11 -5.89 8.89
N CYS A 165 0.14 -6.16 8.03
CA CYS A 165 -1.22 -5.65 8.17
C CYS A 165 -2.13 -6.71 8.79
N LYS A 166 -2.59 -6.48 10.03
CA LYS A 166 -3.55 -7.38 10.69
C LYS A 166 -4.91 -7.44 10.00
N LYS A 167 -5.35 -6.31 9.42
CA LYS A 167 -6.65 -6.21 8.72
C LYS A 167 -6.64 -6.93 7.37
N CYS A 168 -5.59 -6.75 6.59
CA CYS A 168 -5.48 -7.35 5.26
C CYS A 168 -4.77 -8.72 5.25
N LYS A 169 -4.17 -9.11 6.38
CA LYS A 169 -3.29 -10.28 6.53
C LYS A 169 -2.23 -10.38 5.42
N VAL A 170 -1.47 -9.30 5.24
CA VAL A 170 -0.37 -9.23 4.26
C VAL A 170 0.85 -8.52 4.85
N PHE A 171 2.03 -8.92 4.40
CA PHE A 171 3.26 -8.16 4.65
C PHE A 171 3.17 -6.78 3.99
N LYS A 172 3.65 -5.74 4.68
CA LYS A 172 3.63 -4.36 4.20
C LYS A 172 5.01 -3.98 3.64
N PRO A 173 5.14 -3.75 2.32
CA PRO A 173 6.35 -3.18 1.74
C PRO A 173 6.73 -1.83 2.36
N ASN A 174 7.94 -1.37 2.07
CA ASN A 174 8.37 -0.01 2.41
C ASN A 174 7.43 1.02 1.78
N ARG A 175 7.02 2.01 2.60
CA ARG A 175 6.03 3.05 2.28
C ARG A 175 4.60 2.55 2.00
N ALA A 176 4.27 1.29 2.28
CA ALA A 176 2.89 0.80 2.18
C ALA A 176 2.12 1.04 3.49
N HIS A 177 0.91 1.58 3.38
CA HIS A 177 0.03 1.86 4.52
C HIS A 177 -1.36 1.29 4.28
N HIS A 178 -2.06 0.92 5.35
CA HIS A 178 -3.45 0.46 5.26
C HIS A 178 -4.37 1.69 5.34
N CYS A 179 -5.13 1.93 4.28
CA CYS A 179 -6.15 2.96 4.27
C CYS A 179 -7.46 2.39 4.79
N SER A 180 -7.96 2.90 5.92
CA SER A 180 -9.26 2.48 6.47
C SER A 180 -10.44 2.88 5.58
N MET A 181 -10.29 3.97 4.81
CA MET A 181 -11.31 4.46 3.89
C MET A 181 -11.41 3.58 2.64
N CYS A 182 -10.27 3.15 2.07
CA CYS A 182 -10.23 2.23 0.94
C CYS A 182 -10.44 0.76 1.35
N GLY A 183 -10.15 0.41 2.61
CA GLY A 183 -10.26 -0.96 3.12
C GLY A 183 -9.08 -1.87 2.75
N GLU A 184 -7.99 -1.32 2.22
CA GLU A 184 -6.86 -2.08 1.68
C GLU A 184 -5.50 -1.46 1.99
N CYS A 185 -4.42 -2.23 1.79
CA CYS A 185 -3.05 -1.73 1.85
C CYS A 185 -2.65 -1.12 0.51
N VAL A 186 -2.29 0.15 0.54
CA VAL A 186 -1.90 0.95 -0.62
C VAL A 186 -0.38 1.10 -0.66
N LEU A 187 0.21 0.90 -1.84
CA LEU A 187 1.65 1.05 -2.07
C LEU A 187 2.01 2.55 -2.16
N LYS A 188 3.12 2.95 -1.51
CA LYS A 188 3.57 4.36 -1.49
C LYS A 188 2.43 5.33 -1.12
N MET A 189 1.60 4.94 -0.16
CA MET A 189 0.45 5.75 0.24
C MET A 189 0.94 7.03 0.93
N ASP A 190 0.52 8.18 0.43
CA ASP A 190 0.74 9.45 1.10
C ASP A 190 -0.46 9.76 2.02
N HIS A 191 -1.66 9.89 1.45
CA HIS A 191 -2.89 10.18 2.17
C HIS A 191 -4.11 9.76 1.36
N HIS A 192 -5.28 9.71 2.00
CA HIS A 192 -6.57 9.55 1.31
C HIS A 192 -7.18 10.94 1.09
N CYS A 193 -7.27 11.37 -0.17
CA CYS A 193 -7.88 12.63 -0.54
C CYS A 193 -9.41 12.45 -0.60
N PRO A 194 -10.20 13.26 0.14
CA PRO A 194 -11.66 13.23 0.04
C PRO A 194 -12.20 14.05 -1.15
N TRP A 195 -11.34 14.78 -1.87
CA TRP A 195 -11.64 15.71 -2.96
C TRP A 195 -11.31 15.15 -4.34
#